data_AF-A0ABC9PC63-F1
#
_entry.id   AF-A0ABC9PC63-F1
#
_cell.length_a   1.000
_cell.length_b   1.000
_cell.length_c   1.000
_cell.angle_alpha   90.00
_cell.angle_beta   90.00
_cell.angle_gamma   90.00
#
_symmetry.space_group_name_H-M   'P 1'
#
loop_
_entity.id
_entity.type
_entity.pdbx_description
1 polymer ?
#
loop_
_entity_poly.entity_id
_entity_poly.type
_entity_poly.pdbx_seq_one_letter_code
_entity_poly.pdbx_strand_id
1 'polypeptide(L)'
;MSNKLKGMIWLRGQVTLANKSILLQVFMPIFLIFLYKFIFSLNGAGKEIGADKLATMLLTISLPFSLAMSVGTPIIIILAEEREKRNLQSLRLAGVTAGQYILSALIWPAIIGIFYIVITPLLVGAKLSNHLFSYSLVLLLTMLVLIFSF
;
A
#
# COMPACT_ATOMS: atom_id res chain seq x y z
N MET A 1 5.00 -0.96 -25.07
CA MET A 1 5.27 -0.03 -23.95
C MET A 1 6.52 0.79 -24.30
N SER A 2 6.41 2.12 -24.40
CA SER A 2 7.54 3.00 -24.80
C SER A 2 8.74 2.83 -23.85
N ASN A 3 9.97 2.83 -24.39
CA ASN A 3 11.21 2.73 -23.60
C ASN A 3 11.27 3.79 -22.49
N LYS A 4 10.67 4.98 -22.71
CA LYS A 4 10.55 6.05 -21.72
C LYS A 4 9.72 5.63 -20.50
N LEU A 5 8.57 5.00 -20.72
CA LEU A 5 7.67 4.56 -19.65
C LEU A 5 8.31 3.45 -18.79
N LYS A 6 9.00 2.49 -19.42
CA LYS A 6 9.75 1.46 -18.71
C LYS A 6 10.85 2.06 -17.83
N GLY A 7 11.62 3.01 -18.37
CA GLY A 7 12.65 3.73 -17.62
C GLY A 7 12.10 4.48 -16.42
N MET A 8 10.95 5.14 -16.57
CA MET A 8 10.30 5.86 -15.47
C MET A 8 9.81 4.93 -14.35
N ILE A 9 9.21 3.79 -14.71
CA ILE A 9 8.78 2.78 -13.72
C ILE A 9 10.00 2.22 -12.98
N TRP A 10 11.08 1.94 -13.71
CA TRP A 10 12.33 1.47 -13.12
C TRP A 10 12.90 2.49 -12.13
N LEU A 11 13.01 3.77 -12.53
CA LEU A 11 13.53 4.85 -11.68
C LEU A 11 12.69 5.04 -10.42
N ARG A 12 11.35 5.03 -10.53
CA ARG A 12 10.47 5.14 -9.36
C ARG A 12 10.62 3.94 -8.40
N GLY A 13 10.86 2.75 -8.94
CA GLY A 13 11.16 1.56 -8.14
C GLY A 13 12.45 1.71 -7.36
N GLN A 14 13.49 2.22 -8.02
CA GLN A 14 14.77 2.52 -7.38
C GLN A 14 14.63 3.57 -6.28
N VAL A 15 13.86 4.65 -6.51
CA VAL A 15 13.59 5.68 -5.49
C VAL A 15 12.86 5.09 -4.28
N THR A 16 11.84 4.25 -4.53
CA THR A 16 11.06 3.58 -3.48
C THR A 16 11.95 2.67 -2.64
N LEU A 17 12.86 1.91 -3.27
CA LEU A 17 13.78 1.00 -2.59
C LEU A 17 14.97 1.71 -1.94
N ALA A 18 15.43 2.83 -2.48
CA ALA A 18 16.57 3.58 -1.94
C ALA A 18 16.19 4.47 -0.75
N ASN A 19 14.93 4.93 -0.70
CA ASN A 19 14.47 5.77 0.39
C ASN A 19 14.13 4.93 1.63
N LYS A 20 14.99 5.03 2.66
CA LYS A 20 14.83 4.32 3.95
C LYS A 20 13.51 4.65 4.65
N SER A 21 13.01 5.88 4.53
CA SER A 21 11.75 6.30 5.11
C SER A 21 10.57 5.60 4.43
N ILE A 22 10.60 5.50 3.10
CA ILE A 22 9.59 4.76 2.32
C ILE A 22 9.63 3.28 2.68
N LEU A 23 10.81 2.66 2.68
CA LEU A 23 10.97 1.25 3.07
C LEU A 23 10.41 0.98 4.47
N LEU A 24 10.77 1.82 5.45
CA LEU A 24 10.26 1.68 6.81
C LEU A 24 8.73 1.71 6.83
N GLN A 25 8.11 2.66 6.13
CA GLN A 25 6.65 2.80 6.08
C GLN A 25 5.97 1.64 5.36
N VAL A 26 6.63 1.05 4.35
CA VAL A 26 6.15 -0.15 3.66
C VAL A 26 6.29 -1.41 4.52
N PHE A 27 7.24 -1.51 5.45
CA PHE A 27 7.42 -2.70 6.30
C PHE A 27 6.75 -2.60 7.68
N MET A 28 6.59 -1.39 8.21
CA MET A 28 6.02 -1.14 9.55
C MET A 28 4.64 -1.79 9.77
N PRO A 29 3.70 -1.81 8.80
CA PRO A 29 2.40 -2.40 9.02
C PRO A 29 2.46 -3.91 9.26
N ILE A 30 3.39 -4.64 8.63
CA ILE A 30 3.62 -6.08 8.90
C ILE A 30 4.01 -6.28 10.36
N PHE A 31 4.97 -5.49 10.85
CA PHE A 31 5.39 -5.55 12.25
C PHE A 31 4.21 -5.29 13.20
N LEU A 32 3.39 -4.27 12.90
CA LEU A 32 2.23 -3.92 13.72
C LEU A 32 1.14 -5.00 13.72
N ILE A 33 0.92 -5.71 12.60
CA ILE A 33 0.03 -6.88 12.56
C ILE A 33 0.50 -7.95 13.55
N PHE A 34 1.80 -8.28 13.56
CA PHE A 34 2.35 -9.24 14.52
C PHE A 34 2.21 -8.75 15.96
N LEU A 35 2.49 -7.47 16.20
CA LEU A 35 2.35 -6.86 17.53
C LEU A 35 0.90 -6.94 18.03
N TYR A 36 -0.08 -6.61 17.20
CA TYR A 36 -1.49 -6.71 17.57
C TYR A 36 -1.87 -8.16 17.89
N LYS A 37 -1.49 -9.12 17.05
CA LYS A 37 -1.73 -10.55 17.34
C LYS A 37 -1.13 -10.97 18.69
N PHE A 38 0.08 -10.52 19.00
CA PHE A 38 0.74 -10.81 20.27
C PHE A 38 -0.02 -10.23 21.46
N ILE A 39 -0.39 -8.94 21.42
CA ILE A 39 -1.12 -8.27 22.50
C ILE A 39 -2.48 -8.94 22.75
N PHE A 40 -3.27 -9.18 21.69
CA PHE A 40 -4.58 -9.82 21.84
C PHE A 40 -4.48 -11.29 22.30
N SER A 41 -3.39 -11.98 21.96
CA SER A 41 -3.12 -13.32 22.48
C SER A 41 -2.81 -13.31 23.98
N LEU A 42 -2.02 -12.33 24.46
CA LEU A 42 -1.72 -12.18 25.89
C LEU A 42 -2.96 -11.89 26.72
N ASN A 43 -3.88 -11.09 26.16
CA ASN A 43 -5.14 -10.71 26.83
C ASN A 43 -6.20 -11.82 26.78
N GLY A 44 -5.92 -13.00 26.21
CA GLY A 44 -6.89 -14.09 26.14
C GLY A 44 -8.08 -13.86 25.21
N ALA A 45 -8.08 -12.78 24.41
CA ALA A 45 -9.20 -12.36 23.58
C ALA A 45 -9.66 -13.44 22.58
N GLY A 46 -8.74 -14.31 22.14
CA GLY A 46 -9.06 -15.44 21.28
C GLY A 46 -9.99 -16.48 21.93
N LYS A 47 -9.95 -16.62 23.27
CA LYS A 47 -10.84 -17.51 24.04
C LYS A 47 -12.18 -16.86 24.36
N GLU A 48 -12.21 -15.55 24.55
CA GLU A 48 -13.42 -14.81 24.93
C GLU A 48 -14.34 -14.51 23.73
N ILE A 49 -13.76 -14.07 22.61
CA ILE A 49 -14.51 -13.56 21.46
C ILE A 49 -14.55 -14.60 20.31
N GLY A 50 -13.65 -15.59 20.36
CA GLY A 50 -13.47 -16.61 19.33
C GLY A 50 -12.48 -16.18 18.24
N ALA A 51 -11.69 -17.14 17.74
CA ALA A 51 -10.59 -16.90 16.79
C ALA A 51 -11.03 -16.21 15.50
N ASP A 52 -12.19 -16.60 14.94
CA ASP A 52 -12.68 -16.06 13.67
C ASP A 52 -13.12 -14.58 13.79
N LYS A 53 -13.75 -14.19 14.92
CA LYS A 53 -14.12 -12.79 15.20
C LYS A 53 -12.89 -11.92 15.48
N LEU A 54 -11.93 -12.44 16.25
CA LEU A 54 -10.67 -11.74 16.51
C LEU A 54 -9.91 -11.48 15.22
N ALA A 55 -9.81 -12.48 14.34
CA ALA A 55 -9.18 -12.32 13.03
C ALA A 55 -9.90 -11.28 12.16
N THR A 56 -11.23 -11.24 12.18
CA THR A 56 -11.99 -10.23 11.44
C THR A 56 -11.78 -8.82 12.00
N MET A 57 -11.75 -8.67 13.33
CA MET A 57 -11.47 -7.39 13.99
C MET A 57 -10.06 -6.88 13.66
N LEU A 58 -9.06 -7.76 13.77
CA LEU A 58 -7.68 -7.45 13.42
C LEU A 58 -7.53 -7.06 11.95
N LEU A 59 -8.24 -7.74 11.04
CA LEU A 59 -8.26 -7.40 9.62
C LEU A 59 -8.81 -5.99 9.38
N THR A 60 -9.94 -5.65 10.01
CA THR A 60 -10.59 -4.34 9.86
C THR A 60 -9.72 -3.19 10.34
N ILE A 61 -8.89 -3.40 11.37
CA ILE A 61 -7.96 -2.39 11.88
C ILE A 61 -6.69 -2.33 11.02
N SER A 62 -6.10 -3.49 10.73
CA SER A 62 -4.77 -3.57 10.12
C SER A 62 -4.77 -3.25 8.63
N LEU A 63 -5.82 -3.59 7.89
CA LEU A 63 -5.82 -3.44 6.43
C LEU A 63 -5.88 -1.97 5.98
N PRO A 64 -6.79 -1.11 6.47
CA PRO A 64 -6.80 0.31 6.11
C PRO A 64 -5.50 1.00 6.54
N PHE A 65 -5.01 0.67 7.73
CA PHE A 65 -3.75 1.20 8.25
C PHE A 65 -2.56 0.82 7.36
N SER A 66 -2.47 -0.45 6.94
CA SER A 66 -1.41 -0.93 6.06
C SER A 66 -1.43 -0.25 4.70
N LEU A 67 -2.62 -0.04 4.13
CA LEU A 67 -2.77 0.67 2.86
C LEU A 67 -2.41 2.15 3.00
N ALA A 68 -2.86 2.83 4.05
CA ALA A 68 -2.52 4.23 4.28
C ALA A 68 -1.00 4.44 4.42
N MET A 69 -0.32 3.59 5.18
CA MET A 69 1.13 3.69 5.40
C MET A 69 1.98 3.15 4.24
N SER A 70 1.55 2.12 3.53
CA SER A 70 2.39 1.50 2.50
C SER A 70 2.12 2.04 1.09
N VAL A 71 0.97 2.67 0.87
CA VAL A 71 0.56 3.23 -0.42
C VAL A 71 0.48 4.75 -0.31
N GLY A 72 -0.27 5.27 0.66
CA GLY A 72 -0.51 6.72 0.79
C GLY A 72 0.75 7.53 1.06
N THR A 73 1.50 7.18 2.11
CA THR A 73 2.66 7.99 2.50
C THR A 73 3.85 7.91 1.53
N PRO A 74 4.18 6.78 0.86
CA PRO A 74 5.21 6.79 -0.19
C PRO A 74 4.85 7.67 -1.38
N ILE A 75 3.57 7.75 -1.79
CA ILE A 75 3.14 8.65 -2.86
C ILE A 75 3.44 10.10 -2.49
N ILE A 76 3.11 10.51 -1.27
CA ILE A 76 3.37 11.87 -0.76
C ILE A 76 4.86 12.18 -0.76
N ILE A 77 5.69 11.25 -0.25
CA ILE A 77 7.15 11.45 -0.16
C ILE A 77 7.76 11.56 -1.56
N ILE A 78 7.38 10.69 -2.48
CA ILE A 78 7.88 10.74 -3.86
C ILE A 78 7.46 12.05 -4.53
N LEU A 79 6.21 12.48 -4.37
CA LEU A 79 5.72 13.73 -4.94
C LEU A 79 6.44 14.95 -4.35
N ALA A 80 6.69 14.95 -3.04
CA ALA A 80 7.45 15.99 -2.37
C ALA A 80 8.89 16.06 -2.89
N GLU A 81 9.57 14.90 -3.03
CA GLU A 81 10.91 14.82 -3.62
C GLU A 81 10.94 15.28 -5.08
N GLU A 82 9.96 14.90 -5.89
CA GLU A 82 9.86 15.30 -7.30
C GLU A 82 9.63 16.81 -7.44
N ARG A 83 8.88 17.42 -6.51
CA ARG A 83 8.67 18.87 -6.42
C ARG A 83 9.97 19.59 -6.04
N GLU A 84 10.69 19.10 -5.03
CA GLU A 84 11.94 19.68 -4.55
C GLU A 84 13.03 19.64 -5.64
N LYS A 85 13.17 18.51 -6.34
CA LYS A 85 14.18 18.29 -7.39
C LYS A 85 13.79 18.85 -8.77
N ARG A 86 12.63 19.50 -8.89
CA ARG A 86 12.02 19.97 -10.16
C ARG A 86 11.93 18.89 -11.24
N ASN A 87 11.82 17.62 -10.84
CA ASN A 87 11.87 16.48 -11.76
C ASN A 87 10.73 16.52 -12.80
N LEU A 88 9.56 17.03 -12.42
CA LEU A 88 8.42 17.25 -13.29
C LEU A 88 8.73 18.15 -14.50
N GLN A 89 9.51 19.21 -14.28
CA GLN A 89 9.89 20.13 -15.35
C GLN A 89 10.84 19.43 -16.33
N SER A 90 11.83 18.70 -15.82
CA SER A 90 12.77 17.91 -16.62
C SER A 90 12.09 16.81 -17.42
N LEU A 91 11.13 16.09 -16.83
CA LEU A 91 10.33 15.06 -17.50
C LEU A 91 9.49 15.66 -18.64
N ARG A 92 8.89 16.84 -18.42
CA ARG A 92 8.14 17.55 -19.46
C ARG A 92 9.05 18.01 -20.61
N LEU A 93 10.25 18.49 -20.30
CA LEU A 93 11.27 18.86 -21.29
C LEU A 93 11.81 17.64 -22.06
N ALA A 94 11.83 16.45 -21.44
CA ALA A 94 12.15 15.18 -22.09
C ALA A 94 11.01 14.62 -22.98
N GLY A 95 9.92 15.38 -23.13
CA GLY A 95 8.76 15.02 -23.94
C GLY A 95 7.96 13.84 -23.37
N VAL A 96 7.92 13.69 -22.04
CA VAL A 96 7.05 12.72 -21.37
C VAL A 96 5.64 13.28 -21.32
N THR A 97 4.65 12.48 -21.76
CA THR A 97 3.24 12.89 -21.71
C THR A 97 2.68 12.73 -20.30
N ALA A 98 1.67 13.53 -19.95
CA ALA A 98 1.02 13.47 -18.63
C ALA A 98 0.49 12.05 -18.32
N GLY A 99 -0.07 11.35 -19.30
CA GLY A 99 -0.54 9.97 -19.14
C GLY A 99 0.59 8.98 -18.82
N GLN A 100 1.76 9.12 -19.45
CA GLN A 100 2.93 8.29 -19.14
C GLN A 100 3.44 8.56 -17.72
N TYR A 101 3.44 9.83 -17.31
CA TYR A 101 3.82 10.23 -15.96
C TYR A 101 2.89 9.60 -14.91
N ILE A 102 1.56 9.78 -15.05
CA ILE A 102 0.56 9.22 -14.14
C ILE A 102 0.69 7.70 -14.10
N LEU A 103 0.70 7.02 -15.24
CA LEU A 103 0.84 5.56 -15.28
C LEU A 103 2.10 5.07 -14.56
N SER A 104 3.24 5.75 -14.73
CA SER A 104 4.45 5.37 -14.01
C SER A 104 4.35 5.57 -12.50
N ALA A 105 3.61 6.60 -12.05
CA ALA A 105 3.38 6.89 -10.65
C ALA A 105 2.50 5.85 -9.97
N LEU A 106 1.53 5.28 -10.70
CA LEU A 106 0.54 4.38 -10.14
C LEU A 106 0.98 2.91 -10.02
N ILE A 107 1.92 2.46 -10.86
CA ILE A 107 2.27 1.04 -10.94
C ILE A 107 2.85 0.52 -9.61
N TRP A 108 3.80 1.22 -8.99
CA TRP A 108 4.41 0.78 -7.73
C TRP A 108 3.43 0.80 -6.53
N PRO A 109 2.68 1.90 -6.29
CA PRO A 109 1.65 1.92 -5.26
C PRO A 109 0.57 0.84 -5.47
N ALA A 110 0.18 0.58 -6.72
CA ALA A 110 -0.76 -0.50 -7.03
C ALA A 110 -0.21 -1.88 -6.68
N ILE A 111 1.06 -2.17 -7.03
CA ILE A 111 1.72 -3.44 -6.67
C ILE A 111 1.79 -3.62 -5.15
N ILE A 112 2.21 -2.58 -4.42
CA ILE A 112 2.31 -2.62 -2.95
C ILE A 112 0.94 -2.79 -2.30
N GLY A 113 -0.08 -2.08 -2.78
CA GLY A 113 -1.43 -2.22 -2.23
C GLY A 113 -2.05 -3.58 -2.52
N ILE A 114 -1.84 -4.15 -3.72
CA ILE A 114 -2.26 -5.54 -4.04
C ILE A 114 -1.56 -6.53 -3.11
N PHE A 115 -0.25 -6.36 -2.88
CA PHE A 115 0.50 -7.18 -1.93
C PHE A 115 -0.14 -7.15 -0.53
N TYR A 116 -0.52 -5.97 -0.04
CA TYR A 116 -1.17 -5.84 1.27
C TYR A 116 -2.59 -6.40 1.34
N ILE A 117 -3.36 -6.30 0.25
CA ILE A 117 -4.68 -6.91 0.14
C ILE A 117 -4.60 -8.43 0.28
N VAL A 118 -3.55 -9.05 -0.28
CA VAL A 118 -3.38 -10.50 -0.22
C VAL A 118 -2.75 -10.94 1.10
N ILE A 119 -1.72 -10.25 1.57
CA ILE A 119 -0.92 -10.72 2.72
C ILE A 119 -1.61 -10.46 4.06
N THR A 120 -2.36 -9.36 4.22
CA THR A 120 -2.97 -9.00 5.51
C THR A 120 -3.97 -10.05 6.01
N PRO A 121 -4.92 -10.55 5.19
CA PRO A 121 -5.80 -11.64 5.60
C PRO A 121 -5.06 -12.92 5.98
N LEU A 122 -3.97 -13.25 5.26
CA LEU A 122 -3.16 -14.43 5.54
C LEU A 122 -2.41 -14.30 6.86
N LEU A 123 -1.81 -13.13 7.13
CA LEU A 123 -1.10 -12.87 8.38
C LEU A 123 -2.04 -12.88 9.59
N VAL A 124 -3.26 -12.37 9.43
CA VAL A 124 -4.26 -12.30 10.49
C VAL A 124 -5.00 -13.64 10.67
N GLY A 125 -5.10 -14.46 9.63
CA GLY A 125 -5.83 -15.73 9.64
C GLY A 125 -7.34 -15.57 9.44
N ALA A 126 -7.77 -14.51 8.75
CA ALA A 126 -9.18 -14.21 8.55
C ALA A 126 -9.79 -15.06 7.42
N LYS A 127 -10.95 -15.68 7.69
CA LYS A 127 -11.73 -16.41 6.66
C LYS A 127 -12.62 -15.43 5.90
N LEU A 128 -12.36 -15.26 4.60
CA LEU A 128 -13.12 -14.34 3.72
C LEU A 128 -14.32 -14.98 3.01
N SER A 129 -14.59 -16.27 3.25
CA SER A 129 -15.44 -17.12 2.40
C SER A 129 -16.85 -16.56 2.12
N ASN A 130 -17.43 -15.80 3.05
CA ASN A 130 -18.80 -15.28 2.91
C ASN A 130 -18.88 -13.79 2.49
N HIS A 131 -17.76 -13.08 2.43
CA HIS A 131 -17.73 -11.63 2.16
C HIS A 131 -16.73 -11.23 1.08
N LEU A 132 -16.25 -12.19 0.29
CA LEU A 132 -15.20 -12.00 -0.71
C LEU A 132 -15.53 -10.91 -1.73
N PHE A 133 -16.80 -10.83 -2.17
CA PHE A 133 -17.27 -9.79 -3.08
C PHE A 133 -17.23 -8.40 -2.46
N SER A 134 -17.84 -8.22 -1.28
CA SER A 134 -17.85 -6.94 -0.55
C SER A 134 -16.44 -6.49 -0.18
N TYR A 135 -15.59 -7.43 0.25
CA TYR A 135 -14.19 -7.18 0.56
C TYR A 135 -13.42 -6.68 -0.67
N SER A 136 -13.54 -7.38 -1.81
CA SER A 136 -12.87 -6.97 -3.04
C SER A 136 -13.35 -5.61 -3.54
N LEU A 137 -14.65 -5.33 -3.46
CA LEU A 137 -15.23 -4.07 -3.91
C LEU A 137 -14.74 -2.89 -3.05
N VAL A 138 -14.83 -3.02 -1.72
CA VAL A 138 -14.37 -1.98 -0.79
C VAL A 138 -12.89 -1.69 -0.98
N LEU A 139 -12.07 -2.71 -1.22
CA LEU A 139 -10.63 -2.53 -1.43
C LEU A 139 -10.29 -1.92 -2.76
N LEU A 140 -11.01 -2.29 -3.82
CA LEU A 140 -10.85 -1.65 -5.12
C LEU A 140 -11.19 -0.15 -5.01
N LEU A 141 -12.29 0.21 -4.35
CA LEU A 141 -12.64 1.61 -4.10
C LEU A 141 -11.60 2.32 -3.23
N THR A 142 -11.12 1.68 -2.16
CA THR A 142 -10.11 2.25 -1.26
C THR A 142 -8.79 2.50 -2.00
N MET A 143 -8.36 1.57 -2.85
CA MET A 143 -7.18 1.73 -3.69
C MET A 143 -7.34 2.87 -4.70
N LEU A 144 -8.51 2.98 -5.35
CA LEU A 144 -8.78 4.10 -6.26
C LEU A 144 -8.75 5.44 -5.51
N VAL A 145 -9.39 5.54 -4.34
CA VAL A 145 -9.37 6.75 -3.53
C VAL A 145 -7.94 7.11 -3.15
N LEU A 146 -7.14 6.17 -2.63
CA LEU A 146 -5.76 6.44 -2.25
C LEU A 146 -4.87 6.85 -3.44
N ILE A 147 -5.18 6.35 -4.63
CA ILE A 147 -4.47 6.70 -5.86
C ILE A 147 -4.84 8.10 -6.37
N PHE A 148 -6.12 8.48 -6.31
CA PHE A 148 -6.62 9.74 -6.84
C PHE A 148 -6.65 10.91 -5.84
N SER A 149 -6.39 10.65 -4.55
CA SER A 149 -6.40 11.70 -3.51
C SER A 149 -5.12 12.55 -3.47
N PHE A 150 -4.12 12.25 -4.31
CA PHE A 150 -2.81 12.91 -4.36
C PHE A 150 -2.45 13.31 -5.79
#